data_AF-A0A7Y8Q164-F1
#
_entry.id   AF-A0A7Y8Q164-F1
#
_cell.length_a   1.000
_cell.length_b   1.000
_cell.length_c   1.000
_cell.angle_alpha   90.00
_cell.angle_beta   90.00
_cell.angle_gamma   90.00
#
_symmetry.space_group_name_H-M   'P 1'
#
loop_
_entity.id
_entity.type
_entity.pdbx_description
1 polymer ?
#
loop_
_entity_poly.entity_id
_entity_poly.type
_entity_poly.pdbx_seq_one_letter_code
_entity_poly.pdbx_strand_id
1 'polypeptide(L)'
;MKLHLLMLLGSLSFILTGCQRLPEECQNYWTNIEKISKQMQMSDLQIKTRKQQFKEQVPAMNKQEAIEYCSRQSSFLNLMKE
;
A
#
# COMPACT_ATOMS: atom_id res chain seq x y z
N MET A 1 -27.24 -16.19 39.65
CA MET A 1 -25.87 -16.40 39.14
C MET A 1 -25.76 -15.77 37.75
N LYS A 2 -25.49 -14.45 37.72
CA LYS A 2 -25.30 -13.62 36.53
C LYS A 2 -23.92 -12.97 36.68
N LEU A 3 -22.83 -13.69 36.40
CA LEU A 3 -21.50 -13.05 36.39
C LEU A 3 -20.40 -13.88 35.71
N HIS A 4 -20.70 -14.60 34.63
CA HIS A 4 -19.66 -15.30 33.86
C HIS A 4 -19.67 -14.99 32.35
N LEU A 5 -20.49 -14.04 31.89
CA LEU A 5 -20.64 -13.74 30.46
C LEU A 5 -20.10 -12.36 30.04
N LEU A 6 -19.32 -11.67 30.89
CA LEU A 6 -18.97 -10.26 30.66
C LEU A 6 -17.50 -9.92 30.91
N MET A 7 -16.60 -10.92 30.87
CA MET A 7 -15.16 -10.73 31.06
C MET A 7 -14.29 -11.23 29.89
N LEU A 8 -14.78 -11.04 28.66
CA LEU A 8 -13.94 -11.14 27.45
C LEU A 8 -14.13 -9.91 26.54
N LEU A 9 -14.30 -8.74 27.17
CA LEU A 9 -13.88 -7.47 26.59
C LEU A 9 -12.37 -7.36 26.82
N GLY A 10 -11.56 -7.33 25.76
CA GLY A 10 -10.16 -6.95 25.92
C GLY A 10 -9.14 -7.46 24.92
N SER A 11 -9.49 -7.71 23.67
CA SER A 11 -8.49 -7.69 22.60
C SER A 11 -8.91 -6.69 21.53
N LEU A 12 -8.99 -5.42 21.95
CA LEU A 12 -8.85 -4.32 21.02
C LEU A 12 -7.42 -4.42 20.50
N SER A 13 -7.24 -5.17 19.40
CA SER A 13 -6.02 -5.17 18.63
C SER A 13 -5.81 -3.73 18.19
N PHE A 14 -4.99 -2.99 18.94
CA PHE A 14 -4.37 -1.77 18.45
C PHE A 14 -3.57 -2.19 17.22
N ILE A 15 -4.21 -2.17 16.06
CA ILE A 15 -3.48 -2.03 14.81
C ILE A 15 -2.88 -0.63 14.95
N LEU A 16 -1.69 -0.56 15.55
CA LEU A 16 -0.77 0.53 15.30
C LEU A 16 -0.65 0.54 13.79
N THR A 17 -1.40 1.42 13.14
CA THR A 17 -1.09 1.90 11.81
C THR A 17 0.20 2.69 11.99
N GLY A 18 1.29 1.96 12.19
CA GLY A 18 2.62 2.54 12.19
C GLY A 18 2.70 3.33 10.90
N CYS A 19 2.95 4.63 11.02
CA CYS A 19 3.31 5.48 9.90
C CYS A 19 4.68 5.04 9.38
N GLN A 20 4.81 3.77 8.97
CA GLN A 20 5.96 3.28 8.26
C GLN A 20 5.95 3.99 6.91
N ARG A 21 6.92 4.88 6.74
CA ARG A 21 7.19 5.45 5.42
C ARG A 21 7.47 4.30 4.47
N LEU A 22 6.80 4.32 3.32
CA LEU A 22 7.05 3.36 2.24
C LEU A 22 8.54 3.42 1.84
N PRO A 23 9.16 2.30 1.46
CA PRO A 23 10.48 2.30 0.84
C PRO A 23 10.55 3.23 -0.37
N GLU A 24 11.73 3.78 -0.64
CA GLU A 24 11.94 4.76 -1.72
C GLU A 24 11.56 4.19 -3.09
N GLU A 25 11.85 2.92 -3.32
CA GLU A 25 11.51 2.17 -4.53
C GLU A 25 10.00 2.14 -4.76
N CYS A 26 9.21 2.00 -3.69
CA CYS A 26 7.75 2.04 -3.75
C CYS A 26 7.20 3.44 -3.98
N GLN A 27 7.85 4.46 -3.45
CA GLN A 27 7.48 5.86 -3.71
C GLN A 27 7.76 6.23 -5.18
N ASN A 28 8.90 5.81 -5.70
CA ASN A 28 9.30 6.02 -7.10
C ASN A 28 8.39 5.27 -8.06
N TYR A 29 8.10 4.00 -7.77
CA TYR A 29 7.11 3.21 -8.50
C TYR A 29 5.75 3.92 -8.56
N TRP A 30 5.22 4.35 -7.41
CA TRP A 30 3.92 5.00 -7.36
C TRP A 30 3.91 6.32 -8.14
N THR A 31 4.96 7.13 -8.02
CA THR A 31 5.10 8.40 -8.75
C THR A 31 5.04 8.17 -10.27
N ASN A 32 5.69 7.12 -10.76
CA ASN A 32 5.67 6.75 -12.18
C ASN A 32 4.27 6.29 -12.63
N ILE A 33 3.61 5.42 -11.86
CA ILE A 33 2.24 5.00 -12.15
C ILE A 33 1.29 6.18 -12.15
N GLU A 34 1.38 7.08 -11.17
CA GLU A 34 0.52 8.25 -11.08
C GLU A 34 0.66 9.16 -12.32
N LYS A 35 1.89 9.35 -12.81
CA LYS A 35 2.16 10.10 -14.05
C LYS A 35 1.53 9.41 -15.27
N ILE A 36 1.72 8.10 -15.41
CA ILE A 36 1.18 7.32 -16.53
C ILE A 36 -0.36 7.32 -16.50
N SER A 37 -0.97 7.10 -15.34
CA SER A 37 -2.42 7.15 -15.16
C SER A 37 -3.02 8.49 -15.58
N LYS A 38 -2.34 9.60 -15.25
CA LYS A 38 -2.75 10.94 -15.72
C LYS A 38 -2.61 11.09 -17.24
N GLN A 39 -1.54 10.58 -17.84
CA GLN A 39 -1.37 10.58 -19.30
C GLN A 39 -2.46 9.76 -20.00
N MET A 40 -2.92 8.67 -19.38
CA MET A 40 -4.04 7.84 -19.85
C MET A 40 -5.42 8.43 -19.51
N GLN A 41 -5.49 9.68 -19.02
CA GLN A 41 -6.74 10.36 -18.66
C GLN A 41 -7.61 9.60 -17.65
N MET A 42 -6.98 8.80 -16.76
CA MET A 42 -7.70 8.24 -15.62
C MET A 42 -8.18 9.35 -14.70
N SER A 43 -9.38 9.18 -14.14
CA SER A 43 -9.91 10.15 -13.16
C SER A 43 -9.10 10.17 -11.87
N ASP A 44 -9.04 11.33 -11.23
CA ASP A 44 -8.37 11.50 -9.93
C ASP A 44 -8.93 10.55 -8.86
N LEU A 45 -10.24 10.26 -8.90
CA LEU A 45 -10.86 9.31 -7.99
C LEU A 45 -10.28 7.92 -8.18
N GLN A 46 -10.16 7.44 -9.42
CA GLN A 46 -9.57 6.13 -9.71
C GLN A 46 -8.10 6.05 -9.28
N ILE A 47 -7.33 7.12 -9.53
CA ILE A 47 -5.92 7.21 -9.13
C ILE A 47 -5.79 7.16 -7.60
N LYS A 48 -6.61 7.93 -6.86
CA LYS A 48 -6.63 7.93 -5.40
C LYS A 48 -7.04 6.58 -4.82
N THR A 49 -8.06 5.93 -5.37
CA THR A 49 -8.49 4.60 -4.94
C THR A 49 -7.36 3.58 -5.09
N ARG A 50 -6.67 3.58 -6.24
CA ARG A 50 -5.51 2.69 -6.43
C ARG A 50 -4.35 3.03 -5.49
N LYS A 51 -4.13 4.31 -5.18
CA LYS A 51 -3.10 4.76 -4.23
C LYS A 51 -3.36 4.22 -2.84
N GLN A 52 -4.63 4.24 -2.44
CA GLN A 52 -5.05 3.75 -1.15
C GLN A 52 -4.84 2.24 -1.06
N GLN A 53 -5.28 1.48 -2.07
CA GLN A 53 -5.05 0.03 -2.16
C GLN A 53 -3.57 -0.33 -2.10
N PHE A 54 -2.72 0.42 -2.82
CA PHE A 54 -1.28 0.25 -2.78
C PHE A 54 -0.70 0.50 -1.38
N LYS A 55 -1.14 1.57 -0.71
CA LYS A 55 -0.73 1.91 0.66
C LYS A 55 -1.20 0.91 1.71
N GLU A 56 -2.25 0.14 1.44
CA GLU A 56 -2.73 -0.93 2.31
C GLU A 56 -1.99 -2.25 2.03
N GLN A 57 -1.67 -2.51 0.75
CA GLN A 57 -0.98 -3.73 0.33
C GLN A 57 0.50 -3.76 0.72
N VAL A 58 1.23 -2.67 0.47
CA VAL A 58 2.70 -2.67 0.68
C VAL A 58 3.10 -2.88 2.14
N PRO A 59 2.42 -2.27 3.15
CA PRO A 59 2.75 -2.54 4.55
C PRO A 59 2.44 -3.96 5.03
N ALA A 60 1.65 -4.73 4.27
CA ALA A 60 1.44 -6.15 4.55
C ALA A 60 2.66 -7.01 4.14
N MET A 61 3.58 -6.46 3.34
CA MET A 61 4.86 -7.09 2.98
C MET A 61 5.93 -6.73 4.02
N ASN A 62 6.92 -7.60 4.19
CA ASN A 62 8.12 -7.17 4.90
C ASN A 62 8.92 -6.15 4.06
N LYS A 63 9.83 -5.40 4.69
CA LYS A 63 10.57 -4.31 4.02
C LYS A 63 11.30 -4.79 2.76
N GLN A 64 11.95 -5.95 2.82
CA GLN A 64 12.74 -6.49 1.71
C GLN A 64 11.83 -6.93 0.55
N GLU A 65 10.74 -7.63 0.86
CA GLU A 65 9.71 -8.00 -0.12
C GLU A 65 9.11 -6.77 -0.81
N ALA A 66 8.81 -5.71 -0.04
CA ALA A 66 8.29 -4.46 -0.58
C ALA A 66 9.28 -3.81 -1.57
N ILE A 67 10.56 -3.75 -1.21
CA ILE A 67 11.63 -3.22 -2.06
C ILE A 67 11.71 -4.02 -3.37
N GLU A 68 11.76 -5.35 -3.29
CA GLU A 68 11.86 -6.23 -4.46
C GLU A 68 10.62 -6.15 -5.35
N TYR A 69 9.43 -6.13 -4.75
CA TYR A 69 8.16 -5.96 -5.45
C TYR A 69 8.14 -4.65 -6.24
N CYS A 70 8.40 -3.52 -5.58
CA CYS A 70 8.33 -2.21 -6.21
C CYS A 70 9.45 -1.99 -7.25
N SER A 71 10.64 -2.56 -7.02
CA SER A 71 11.75 -2.52 -7.97
C SER A 71 11.42 -3.30 -9.24
N ARG A 72 10.90 -4.52 -9.11
CA ARG A 72 10.49 -5.35 -10.25
C ARG A 72 9.41 -4.66 -11.09
N GLN A 73 8.40 -4.11 -10.42
CA GLN A 73 7.31 -3.40 -11.10
C GLN A 73 7.81 -2.13 -11.80
N SER A 74 8.76 -1.41 -11.21
CA SER A 74 9.39 -0.25 -11.84
C SER A 74 10.21 -0.63 -13.08
N SER A 75 11.00 -1.70 -13.00
CA SER A 75 11.75 -2.20 -14.16
C SER A 75 10.83 -2.61 -15.30
N PHE A 76 9.74 -3.32 -15.00
CA PHE A 76 8.74 -3.69 -16.00
C PHE A 76 8.10 -2.46 -16.66
N LEU A 77 7.73 -1.44 -15.88
CA LEU A 77 7.21 -0.19 -16.43
C LEU A 77 8.20 0.53 -17.34
N ASN A 78 9.49 0.47 -17.04
CA ASN A 78 10.50 1.11 -17.87
C ASN A 78 10.68 0.38 -19.21
N LEU A 79 10.60 -0.95 -19.22
CA LEU A 79 10.62 -1.73 -20.46
C LEU A 79 9.42 -1.43 -21.37
N MET A 80 8.24 -1.12 -20.81
CA MET A 80 7.06 -0.77 -21.60
C MET A 80 7.07 0.68 -22.12
N LYS A 81 7.99 1.53 -21.64
CA LYS A 81 8.14 2.91 -22.13
C LYS A 81 9.07 3.02 -23.34
N GLU A 82 9.89 1.98 -23.58
CA GLU A 82 10.71 1.83 -24.79
C GLU A 82 9.87 1.35 -25.97
#